data_AF-A0AAW2MZC9-F1
#
_entry.id   AF-A0AAW2MZC9-F1
#
_cell.length_a   1.000
_cell.length_b   1.000
_cell.length_c   1.000
_cell.angle_alpha   90.00
_cell.angle_beta   90.00
_cell.angle_gamma   90.00
#
_symmetry.space_group_name_H-M   'P 1'
#
loop_
_entity.id
_entity.type
_entity.pdbx_description
1 polymer ?
#
loop_
_entity_poly.entity_id
_entity_poly.type
_entity_poly.pdbx_seq_one_letter_code
_entity_poly.pdbx_strand_id
1 'polypeptide(L)' 'MAPSETVSLTPYEIWHGKPASYKYLRVWGGPAYVKRLVGDKLDTRSSFYRFVRYSKETAGYYFHDPSE' A
#
# COMPACT_ATOMS: atom_id res chain seq x y z
N MET A 1 32.57 5.08 6.58
CA MET A 1 32.07 4.59 5.27
C MET A 1 30.84 3.76 5.55
N ALA A 2 29.66 4.22 5.14
CA ALA A 2 28.44 3.41 5.23
C ALA A 2 28.34 2.56 3.95
N PRO A 3 28.00 1.26 4.04
CA PRO A 3 27.80 0.45 2.85
C PRO A 3 26.61 1.04 2.07
N SER A 4 26.88 1.48 0.84
CA SER A 4 25.91 2.10 -0.07
C SER A 4 25.51 1.17 -1.22
N GLU A 5 26.06 -0.04 -1.27
CA GLU A 5 25.78 -0.96 -2.37
C GLU A 5 24.38 -1.55 -2.22
N THR A 6 23.59 -1.43 -3.29
CA THR A 6 22.26 -2.02 -3.39
C THR A 6 22.41 -3.53 -3.48
N VAL A 7 21.98 -4.23 -2.43
CA VAL A 7 21.97 -5.68 -2.40
C VAL A 7 20.73 -6.18 -3.14
N SER A 8 20.91 -7.14 -4.05
CA SER A 8 19.83 -7.73 -4.84
C SER A 8 18.89 -8.63 -4.03
N LEU A 9 19.36 -9.14 -2.90
CA LEU A 9 18.64 -10.02 -1.99
C LEU A 9 18.36 -9.33 -0.66
N THR A 10 17.23 -9.64 -0.04
CA THR A 10 16.90 -9.13 1.29
C THR A 10 17.82 -9.77 2.35
N PRO A 11 18.14 -9.09 3.47
CA PRO A 11 18.94 -9.68 4.55
C PRO A 11 18.38 -11.00 5.08
N TYR A 12 17.04 -11.13 5.09
CA TYR A 12 16.37 -12.37 5.50
C TYR A 12 16.73 -13.54 4.59
N GLU A 13 16.74 -13.33 3.28
CA GLU A 13 17.12 -14.36 2.31
C GLU A 13 18.59 -14.75 2.43
N ILE A 14 19.47 -13.78 2.66
CA ILE A 14 20.90 -14.02 2.85
C ILE A 14 21.16 -14.85 4.11
N TRP A 15 20.47 -14.56 5.21
CA TRP A 15 20.68 -15.26 6.49
C TRP A 15 19.97 -16.62 6.57
N HIS A 16 18.80 -16.76 5.95
CA HIS A 16 17.97 -17.95 6.11
C HIS A 16 17.91 -18.84 4.86
N GLY A 17 18.52 -18.43 3.73
CA GLY A 17 18.58 -19.20 2.50
C GLY A 17 17.22 -19.46 1.84
N LYS A 18 16.18 -18.74 2.26
CA LYS A 18 14.80 -18.90 1.78
C LYS A 18 14.11 -17.54 1.64
N PRO A 19 13.14 -17.40 0.70
CA PRO A 19 12.38 -16.17 0.55
C PRO A 19 11.62 -15.80 1.83
N ALA A 20 11.55 -14.51 2.11
CA ALA A 20 10.76 -14.00 3.23
C ALA A 20 9.27 -14.27 2.99
N SER A 21 8.57 -14.77 4.02
CA SER A 21 7.12 -14.91 3.95
C SER A 21 6.46 -13.55 4.19
N TYR A 22 5.66 -13.11 3.24
CA TYR A 22 4.90 -11.86 3.35
C TYR A 22 3.54 -12.02 4.05
N LYS A 23 3.23 -13.22 4.56
CA LYS A 23 1.93 -13.54 5.19
C LYS A 23 1.57 -12.62 6.36
N TYR A 24 2.56 -12.03 7.02
CA TYR A 24 2.38 -11.15 8.18
C TYR A 24 2.58 -9.67 7.87
N LEU A 25 2.95 -9.31 6.64
CA LEU A 25 3.05 -7.90 6.25
C LEU A 25 1.66 -7.30 6.18
N ARG A 26 1.46 -6.16 6.84
CA ARG A 26 0.22 -5.38 6.75
C ARG A 26 0.44 -4.24 5.75
N VAL A 27 -0.62 -3.89 5.02
CA VAL A 27 -0.62 -2.66 4.22
C VAL A 27 -0.51 -1.49 5.18
N TRP A 28 0.60 -0.76 5.08
CA TRP A 28 0.83 0.46 5.85
C TRP A 28 0.03 1.60 5.25
N GLY A 29 -0.68 2.34 6.11
CA GLY A 29 -1.58 3.36 5.64
C GLY A 29 -2.54 3.91 6.67
N GLY A 30 -3.08 5.09 6.38
CA GLY A 30 -4.16 5.69 7.17
C GLY A 30 -5.53 5.25 6.66
N PRO A 31 -6.56 5.20 7.53
CA PRO A 31 -7.94 5.17 7.05
C PRO A 31 -8.24 6.42 6.22
N ALA A 32 -8.91 6.25 5.08
CA ALA A 32 -9.29 7.32 4.18
C ALA A 32 -10.70 7.09 3.64
N TYR A 33 -11.47 8.18 3.51
CA TYR A 33 -12.78 8.15 2.87
C TYR A 33 -12.67 8.79 1.49
N VAL A 34 -12.85 8.00 0.44
CA VAL A 34 -12.76 8.48 -0.94
C VAL A 34 -14.17 8.78 -1.42
N LYS A 35 -14.38 10.00 -1.94
CA LYS A 35 -15.66 10.42 -2.50
C LYS A 35 -15.98 9.56 -3.73
N ARG A 36 -17.20 9.01 -3.77
CA ARG A 36 -17.70 8.32 -4.95
C ARG A 36 -18.17 9.36 -5.98
N LEU A 37 -17.72 9.22 -7.22
CA LEU A 37 -18.09 10.14 -8.31
C LEU A 37 -19.47 9.82 -8.89
N VAL A 38 -19.90 8.57 -8.80
CA VAL A 38 -21.19 8.09 -9.31
C VAL A 38 -22.01 7.54 -8.15
N GLY A 39 -23.27 7.98 -8.02
CA GLY A 39 -24.19 7.47 -7.01
C GLY A 39 -25.53 8.20 -7.05
N ASP A 40 -26.58 7.51 -6.63
CA ASP A 40 -27.91 8.08 -6.50
C ASP A 40 -28.03 9.00 -5.27
N LYS A 41 -29.13 9.76 -5.20
CA LYS A 41 -29.36 10.77 -4.15
C LYS A 41 -29.29 10.21 -2.71
N LEU A 42 -29.58 8.92 -2.55
CA LEU A 42 -29.63 8.22 -1.26
C LEU A 42 -28.42 7.34 -0.98
N ASP A 43 -27.52 7.18 -1.95
CA ASP A 43 -26.36 6.31 -1.83
C ASP A 43 -25.26 6.95 -0.98
N THR A 44 -24.40 6.10 -0.40
CA THR A 44 -23.28 6.59 0.41
C THR A 44 -22.29 7.38 -0.46
N ARG A 45 -22.03 8.64 -0.09
CA ARG A 45 -21.20 9.58 -0.86
C ARG A 45 -19.70 9.26 -0.84
N SER A 46 -19.25 8.40 0.07
CA SER A 46 -17.85 8.03 0.22
C SER A 46 -17.71 6.56 0.59
N SER A 47 -16.65 5.93 0.10
CA SER A 47 -16.26 4.57 0.45
C SER A 47 -15.00 4.60 1.32
N PHE A 48 -14.91 3.66 2.25
CA PHE A 48 -13.73 3.50 3.11
C PHE A 48 -12.60 2.80 2.34
N TYR A 49 -11.40 3.35 2.44
CA TYR A 49 -10.18 2.81 1.87
C TYR A 49 -8.99 2.99 2.82
N ARG A 50 -7.90 2.29 2.51
CA ARG A 50 -6.59 2.53 3.14
C ARG A 50 -5.71 3.35 2.22
N PHE A 51 -5.23 4.50 2.69
CA PHE A 51 -4.23 5.29 1.95
C PHE A 51 -2.88 4.56 1.96
N VAL A 52 -2.28 4.32 0.79
CA VAL A 52 -1.01 3.60 0.67
C VAL A 52 0.14 4.55 0.37
N ARG A 53 0.01 5.37 -0.68
CA ARG A 53 1.07 6.27 -1.16
C ARG A 53 0.54 7.34 -2.11
N TYR A 54 1.36 8.34 -2.38
CA TYR A 54 1.13 9.29 -3.48
C TYR A 54 1.46 8.65 -4.83
N SER A 55 0.76 9.09 -5.87
CA SER A 55 1.09 8.69 -7.24
C SER A 55 2.40 9.34 -7.68
N LYS A 56 3.24 8.57 -8.38
CA LYS A 56 4.51 9.08 -8.92
C LYS A 56 4.32 9.86 -10.21
N GLU A 57 3.28 9.55 -10.97
CA GLU A 57 3.07 10.06 -12.34
C GLU A 57 1.96 11.13 -12.40
N THR A 58 1.07 11.14 -11.40
CA THR A 58 -0.09 12.03 -11.36
C THR A 58 -0.20 12.71 -10.00
N ALA A 59 -0.88 13.86 -9.94
CA ALA A 59 -1.23 14.54 -8.69
C ALA A 59 -2.35 13.81 -7.91
N GLY A 60 -2.23 12.49 -7.79
CA GLY A 60 -3.23 11.60 -7.20
C GLY A 60 -2.70 10.77 -6.05
N TYR A 61 -3.56 9.91 -5.53
CA TYR A 61 -3.30 9.05 -4.38
C TYR A 61 -3.60 7.60 -4.73
N TYR A 62 -2.84 6.68 -4.16
CA TYR A 62 -3.10 5.24 -4.22
C TYR A 62 -3.83 4.80 -2.96
N PHE A 63 -5.02 4.24 -3.15
CA PHE A 63 -5.88 3.68 -2.12
C PHE A 63 -6.02 2.18 -2.32
N HIS A 64 -6.14 1.43 -1.23
CA HIS A 64 -6.38 -0.01 -1.22
C HIS A 64 -7.71 -0.30 -0.53
N ASP A 65 -8.55 -1.14 -1.14
CA ASP A 65 -9.80 -1.61 -0.53
C ASP A 65 -9.47 -2.75 0.45
N PRO A 66 -9.77 -2.62 1.74
CA PRO A 66 -9.57 -3.70 2.70
C PRO A 66 -10.55 -4.86 2.57
N SER A 67 -11.57 -4.73 1.71
CA SER A 67 -12.59 -5.77 1.46
C SER A 67 -12.25 -6.68 0.29
N GLU A 68 -11.22 -6.33 -0.49
CA GLU A 68 -10.67 -7.10 -1.61
C GLU A 68 -9.54 -8.03 -1.14
#